data_AF-A0A5P9GPD3-F1
#
_entry.id   AF-A0A5P9GPD3-F1
#
_cell.length_a   1.000
_cell.length_b   1.000
_cell.length_c   1.000
_cell.angle_alpha   90.00
_cell.angle_beta   90.00
_cell.angle_gamma   90.00
#
_symmetry.space_group_name_H-M   'P 1'
#
loop_
_entity.id
_entity.type
_entity.pdbx_description
1 polymer ?
#
loop_
_entity_poly.entity_id
_entity_poly.type
_entity_poly.pdbx_seq_one_letter_code
_entity_poly.pdbx_strand_id
1 'polypeptide(L)'
;MGRNFRVLVTAVMLCLIVPVPTLADDKVTLLEPSSNWFASLENGSCRLARNFGSGASEHRLVFEQWGPSKGFGLIVAGPATEKFSSGSKTDLVFYDGYRPREIRPVKGKLEKYGTSLTEIAVGSKSTRENRLNTKEAEEEAE
;
A
#
# COMPACT_ATOMS: atom_id res chain seq x y z
N MET A 1 50.84 -49.80 34.38
CA MET A 1 49.72 -49.25 35.18
C MET A 1 50.24 -48.05 35.97
N GLY A 2 49.61 -46.88 35.84
CA GLY A 2 49.99 -45.66 36.57
C GLY A 2 49.52 -44.39 35.87
N ARG A 3 48.22 -44.10 35.95
CA ARG A 3 47.57 -42.89 35.41
C ARG A 3 47.72 -41.76 36.43
N ASN A 4 48.39 -40.67 36.06
CA ASN A 4 48.33 -39.42 36.82
C ASN A 4 47.78 -38.27 35.99
N PHE A 5 46.64 -37.82 36.51
CA PHE A 5 45.75 -36.74 36.20
C PHE A 5 46.48 -35.38 36.21
N ARG A 6 46.37 -34.60 35.13
CA ARG A 6 46.62 -33.15 35.15
C ARG A 6 45.53 -32.44 34.37
N VAL A 7 44.64 -31.82 35.14
CA VAL A 7 43.60 -30.88 34.72
C VAL A 7 44.26 -29.53 34.45
N LEU A 8 43.93 -28.90 33.32
CA LEU A 8 44.08 -27.46 33.00
C LEU A 8 43.23 -27.21 31.74
N VAL A 9 41.96 -26.80 31.84
CA VAL A 9 41.41 -25.43 32.02
C VAL A 9 41.44 -24.59 30.72
N THR A 10 40.26 -24.00 30.41
CA THR A 10 39.95 -22.86 29.50
C THR A 10 40.00 -23.07 27.97
N ALA A 11 39.06 -22.59 27.15
CA ALA A 11 37.92 -21.70 27.35
C ALA A 11 36.79 -22.06 26.34
N VAL A 12 35.57 -22.24 26.84
CA VAL A 12 34.36 -22.30 26.01
C VAL A 12 34.07 -20.87 25.56
N MET A 13 34.52 -20.51 24.35
CA MET A 13 34.12 -19.28 23.68
C MET A 13 32.68 -19.45 23.17
N LEU A 14 31.74 -19.28 24.10
CA LEU A 14 30.32 -19.25 23.81
C LEU A 14 30.03 -17.93 23.08
N CYS A 15 30.14 -17.95 21.74
CA CYS A 15 29.64 -16.88 20.90
C CYS A 15 28.16 -16.66 21.21
N LEU A 16 27.86 -15.60 21.95
CA LEU A 16 26.53 -15.05 22.09
C LEU A 16 26.07 -14.67 20.69
N ILE A 17 25.27 -15.55 20.07
CA ILE A 17 24.48 -15.22 18.89
C ILE A 17 23.40 -14.26 19.38
N VAL A 18 23.75 -12.98 19.50
CA VAL A 18 22.76 -11.93 19.73
C VAL A 18 21.99 -11.79 18.42
N PRO A 19 20.68 -12.07 18.39
CA PRO A 19 19.89 -11.80 17.21
C PRO A 19 19.95 -10.30 16.96
N VAL A 20 20.64 -9.89 15.89
CA VAL A 20 20.60 -8.51 15.44
C VAL A 20 19.18 -8.28 14.93
N PRO A 21 18.38 -7.40 15.56
CA PRO A 21 17.07 -7.09 15.02
C PRO A 21 17.30 -6.48 13.63
N THR A 22 16.87 -7.18 12.58
CA THR A 22 16.80 -6.60 11.25
C THR A 22 15.75 -5.50 11.32
N LEU A 23 16.19 -4.25 11.44
CA LEU A 23 15.31 -3.12 11.19
C LEU A 23 14.85 -3.27 9.75
N ALA A 24 13.55 -3.57 9.58
CA ALA A 24 12.93 -3.51 8.28
C ALA A 24 13.22 -2.12 7.72
N ASP A 25 13.94 -2.10 6.60
CA ASP A 25 14.24 -0.90 5.85
C ASP A 25 12.92 -0.46 5.20
N ASP A 26 12.06 0.17 5.99
CA ASP A 26 10.83 0.84 5.55
C ASP A 26 11.22 2.10 4.77
N LYS A 27 11.97 1.91 3.68
CA LYS A 27 12.29 2.97 2.74
C LYS A 27 10.99 3.41 2.08
N VAL A 28 10.47 4.52 2.59
CA VAL A 28 9.40 5.28 1.95
C VAL A 28 9.88 5.62 0.54
N THR A 29 9.13 5.15 -0.46
CA THR A 29 9.42 5.50 -1.86
C THR A 29 8.83 6.87 -2.13
N LEU A 30 9.66 7.90 -2.06
CA LEU A 30 9.30 9.25 -2.47
C LEU A 30 9.48 9.39 -3.98
N LEU A 31 8.43 9.84 -4.66
CA LEU A 31 8.43 10.00 -6.11
C LEU A 31 8.17 11.47 -6.46
N GLU A 32 9.10 12.08 -7.20
CA GLU A 32 8.90 13.44 -7.72
C GLU A 32 7.96 13.42 -8.93
N PRO A 33 7.08 14.41 -9.09
CA PRO A 33 6.26 14.49 -10.28
C PRO A 33 7.09 14.76 -11.54
N SER A 34 6.86 14.01 -12.60
CA SER A 34 7.56 14.14 -13.88
C SER A 34 6.71 14.72 -15.01
N SER A 35 5.42 14.95 -14.75
CA SER A 35 4.53 15.65 -15.67
C SER A 35 3.68 16.71 -14.97
N ASN A 36 3.08 17.59 -15.76
CA ASN A 36 1.92 18.35 -15.33
C ASN A 36 0.69 17.44 -15.15
N TRP A 37 -0.34 17.95 -14.49
CA TRP A 37 -1.65 17.31 -14.47
C TRP A 37 -2.26 17.30 -15.87
N PHE A 38 -2.84 16.17 -16.25
CA PHE A 38 -3.59 16.00 -17.48
C PHE A 38 -5.04 15.61 -17.14
N ALA A 39 -5.99 16.37 -17.66
CA ALA A 39 -7.41 16.11 -17.52
C ALA A 39 -8.00 15.67 -18.87
N SER A 40 -8.83 14.63 -18.87
CA SER A 40 -9.57 14.16 -20.05
C SER A 40 -11.02 13.88 -19.69
N LEU A 41 -11.92 14.28 -20.59
CA LEU A 41 -13.37 14.05 -20.51
C LEU A 41 -13.79 13.17 -21.71
N GLU A 42 -13.22 11.98 -21.79
CA GLU A 42 -13.44 11.05 -22.90
C GLU A 42 -14.21 9.81 -22.43
N ASN A 43 -14.95 9.19 -23.36
CA ASN A 43 -15.66 7.94 -23.13
C ASN A 43 -16.64 7.97 -21.94
N GLY A 44 -17.22 9.14 -21.65
CA GLY A 44 -18.16 9.32 -20.52
C GLY A 44 -17.49 9.32 -19.15
N SER A 45 -16.17 9.45 -19.07
CA SER A 45 -15.42 9.51 -17.81
C SER A 45 -14.66 10.83 -17.67
N CYS A 46 -14.57 11.33 -16.43
CA CYS A 46 -13.65 12.39 -16.04
C CYS A 46 -12.40 11.75 -15.45
N ARG A 47 -11.26 11.92 -16.13
CA ARG A 47 -9.96 11.43 -15.68
C ARG A 47 -9.02 12.58 -15.39
N LEU A 48 -8.37 12.52 -14.24
CA LEU A 48 -7.25 13.39 -13.88
C LEU A 48 -6.03 12.51 -13.61
N ALA A 49 -4.94 12.75 -14.32
CA ALA A 49 -3.75 11.91 -14.21
C ALA A 49 -2.45 12.70 -14.17
N ARG A 50 -1.44 12.11 -13.53
CA ARG A 50 -0.09 12.65 -13.46
C ARG A 50 0.95 11.54 -13.41
N ASN A 51 2.10 11.79 -14.01
CA ASN A 51 3.25 10.90 -13.96
C ASN A 51 4.23 11.33 -12.88
N PHE A 52 4.89 10.34 -12.30
CA PHE A 52 5.92 10.50 -11.28
C PHE A 52 7.13 9.65 -11.63
N GLY A 53 8.32 10.05 -11.16
CA GLY A 53 9.56 9.36 -11.46
C GLY A 53 9.94 9.39 -12.95
N SER A 54 10.96 8.63 -13.33
CA SER A 54 11.53 8.66 -14.69
C SER A 54 12.13 7.32 -15.10
N GLY A 55 12.10 6.99 -16.39
CA GLY A 55 12.72 5.77 -16.91
C GLY A 55 12.12 4.52 -16.29
N ALA A 56 12.97 3.66 -15.72
CA ALA A 56 12.54 2.41 -15.09
C ALA A 56 11.75 2.59 -13.78
N SER A 57 11.72 3.81 -13.20
CA SER A 57 10.94 4.16 -12.01
C SER A 57 9.76 5.08 -12.35
N GLU A 58 9.22 5.00 -13.57
CA GLU A 58 8.03 5.78 -13.95
C GLU A 58 6.76 5.17 -13.32
N HIS A 59 5.95 6.04 -12.70
CA HIS A 59 4.66 5.71 -12.10
C HIS A 59 3.56 6.60 -12.67
N ARG A 60 2.33 6.11 -12.59
CA ARG A 60 1.11 6.83 -13.01
C ARG A 60 0.12 6.86 -11.86
N LEU A 61 -0.36 8.06 -11.55
CA LEU A 61 -1.52 8.29 -10.70
C LEU A 61 -2.70 8.68 -11.59
N VAL A 62 -3.86 8.02 -11.40
CA VAL A 62 -5.11 8.36 -12.09
C VAL A 62 -6.24 8.43 -11.08
N PHE A 63 -6.99 9.52 -11.15
CA PHE A 63 -8.32 9.66 -10.58
C PHE A 63 -9.34 9.54 -11.71
N GLU A 64 -10.35 8.71 -11.54
CA GLU A 64 -11.38 8.47 -12.56
C GLU A 64 -12.77 8.54 -11.96
N GLN A 65 -13.70 9.20 -12.65
CA GLN A 65 -15.10 9.26 -12.29
C GLN A 65 -15.99 9.11 -13.54
N TRP A 66 -16.89 8.11 -13.56
CA TRP A 66 -17.76 7.80 -14.69
C TRP A 66 -19.09 8.59 -14.73
N GLY A 67 -19.27 9.52 -13.80
CA GLY A 67 -20.46 10.36 -13.67
C GLY A 67 -20.51 11.03 -12.30
N PRO A 68 -21.42 12.00 -12.08
CA PRO A 68 -21.51 12.72 -10.82
C PRO A 68 -21.62 11.76 -9.62
N SER A 69 -20.62 11.77 -8.74
CA SER A 69 -20.55 10.88 -7.59
C SER A 69 -19.80 11.53 -6.43
N LYS A 70 -20.12 11.09 -5.21
CA LYS A 70 -19.35 11.45 -4.00
C LYS A 70 -18.01 10.73 -3.91
N GLY A 71 -17.78 9.73 -4.77
CA GLY A 71 -16.53 9.00 -4.84
C GLY A 71 -15.94 8.97 -6.25
N PHE A 72 -14.67 8.56 -6.30
CA PHE A 72 -13.90 8.38 -7.52
C PHE A 72 -13.07 7.10 -7.44
N GLY A 73 -12.73 6.54 -8.59
CA GLY A 73 -11.73 5.49 -8.72
C GLY A 73 -10.32 6.06 -8.59
N LEU A 74 -9.47 5.37 -7.85
CA LEU A 74 -8.04 5.66 -7.72
C LEU A 74 -7.24 4.53 -8.34
N ILE A 75 -6.34 4.85 -9.25
CA ILE A 75 -5.38 3.90 -9.83
C ILE A 75 -3.98 4.45 -9.60
N VAL A 76 -3.12 3.62 -8.99
CA VAL A 76 -1.68 3.87 -8.88
C VAL A 76 -0.96 2.74 -9.59
N ALA A 77 -0.08 3.05 -10.54
CA ALA A 77 0.68 2.05 -11.28
C ALA A 77 2.17 2.38 -11.30
N GLY A 78 3.01 1.36 -11.34
CA GLY A 78 4.47 1.47 -11.39
C GLY A 78 5.17 0.46 -10.48
N PRO A 79 6.52 0.34 -10.57
CA PRO A 79 7.29 -0.70 -9.89
C PRO A 79 7.10 -0.75 -8.36
N ALA A 80 6.91 0.41 -7.73
CA ALA A 80 6.71 0.48 -6.27
C ALA A 80 5.40 -0.19 -5.79
N THR A 81 4.47 -0.47 -6.71
CA THR A 81 3.21 -1.16 -6.41
C THR A 81 3.35 -2.68 -6.41
N GLU A 82 4.46 -3.24 -6.89
CA GLU A 82 4.66 -4.69 -7.04
C GLU A 82 4.61 -5.44 -5.71
N LYS A 83 5.12 -4.81 -4.66
CA LYS A 83 5.14 -5.35 -3.29
C LYS A 83 3.76 -5.51 -2.66
N PHE A 84 2.73 -4.84 -3.21
CA PHE A 84 1.37 -4.93 -2.69
C PHE A 84 0.67 -6.18 -3.23
N SER A 85 -0.15 -6.77 -2.37
CA SER A 85 -0.98 -7.91 -2.71
C SER A 85 -2.41 -7.46 -3.01
N SER A 86 -3.08 -8.17 -3.92
CA SER A 86 -4.48 -7.85 -4.23
C SER A 86 -5.37 -8.08 -3.00
N GLY A 87 -6.22 -7.11 -2.65
CA GLY A 87 -7.17 -7.21 -1.55
C GLY A 87 -6.57 -7.13 -0.14
N SER A 88 -5.25 -6.92 -0.01
CA SER A 88 -4.61 -6.70 1.29
C SER A 88 -5.00 -5.32 1.84
N LYS A 89 -5.21 -5.27 3.16
CA LYS A 89 -5.44 -4.01 3.88
C LYS A 89 -4.28 -3.06 3.60
N THR A 90 -4.60 -1.88 3.12
CA THR A 90 -3.63 -0.84 2.76
C THR A 90 -4.14 0.50 3.26
N ASP A 91 -3.28 1.29 3.89
CA ASP A 91 -3.64 2.63 4.31
C ASP A 91 -3.44 3.62 3.17
N LEU A 92 -4.49 4.38 2.88
CA LEU A 92 -4.47 5.49 1.94
C LEU A 92 -4.49 6.82 2.71
N VAL A 93 -3.50 7.67 2.41
CA VAL A 93 -3.32 9.01 3.00
C VAL A 93 -3.07 10.00 1.87
N PHE A 94 -3.72 11.16 1.91
CA PHE A 94 -3.59 12.19 0.87
C PHE A 94 -2.65 13.34 1.25
N TYR A 95 -2.58 13.69 2.52
CA TYR A 95 -1.77 14.79 3.04
C TYR A 95 -1.46 14.58 4.53
N ASP A 96 -0.46 15.31 5.04
CA ASP A 96 -0.06 15.21 6.43
C ASP A 96 -1.19 15.64 7.38
N GLY A 97 -1.47 14.80 8.38
CA GLY A 97 -2.58 15.01 9.31
C GLY A 97 -3.94 14.48 8.82
N TYR A 98 -4.04 13.97 7.58
CA TYR A 98 -5.21 13.22 7.15
C TYR A 98 -5.29 11.87 7.88
N ARG A 99 -6.48 11.49 8.37
CA ARG A 99 -6.64 10.18 9.01
C ARG A 99 -6.48 9.07 7.96
N PRO A 100 -5.61 8.08 8.20
CA PRO A 100 -5.45 6.95 7.29
C PRO A 100 -6.79 6.25 7.03
N ARG A 101 -7.06 5.97 5.77
CA ARG A 101 -8.22 5.19 5.36
C ARG A 101 -7.78 3.80 4.93
N GLU A 102 -8.28 2.77 5.60
CA GLU A 102 -8.08 1.39 5.16
C GLU A 102 -8.83 1.16 3.84
N ILE A 103 -8.10 0.75 2.80
CA ILE A 103 -8.60 0.32 1.50
C ILE A 103 -8.13 -1.11 1.21
N ARG A 104 -8.71 -1.72 0.17
CA ARG A 104 -8.35 -3.09 -0.27
C ARG A 104 -8.21 -3.08 -1.79
N PRO A 105 -7.12 -2.50 -2.30
CA PRO A 105 -6.97 -2.29 -3.73
C PRO A 105 -6.90 -3.63 -4.46
N VAL A 106 -7.49 -3.65 -5.65
CA VAL A 106 -7.37 -4.78 -6.58
C VAL A 106 -6.10 -4.58 -7.39
N LYS A 107 -5.26 -5.62 -7.46
CA LYS A 107 -4.06 -5.61 -8.29
C LYS A 107 -4.42 -5.84 -9.75
N GLY A 108 -3.84 -5.05 -10.64
CA GLY A 108 -4.05 -5.15 -12.09
C GLY A 108 -2.78 -4.83 -12.88
N LYS A 109 -2.96 -4.48 -14.16
CA LYS A 109 -1.91 -3.96 -15.02
C LYS A 109 -2.39 -2.68 -15.70
N LEU A 110 -1.49 -1.71 -15.85
CA LEU A 110 -1.71 -0.48 -16.59
C LEU A 110 -0.62 -0.31 -17.64
N GLU A 111 -0.93 -0.69 -18.89
CA GLU A 111 -0.09 -0.56 -20.11
C GLU A 111 1.42 -0.44 -19.83
N LYS A 112 2.02 0.71 -20.14
CA LYS A 112 3.46 0.95 -20.04
C LYS A 112 4.00 1.03 -18.61
N TYR A 113 3.14 1.15 -17.60
CA TYR A 113 3.53 1.34 -16.20
C TYR A 113 3.56 0.02 -15.41
N GLY A 114 3.14 -1.10 -16.00
CA GLY A 114 3.20 -2.41 -15.38
C GLY A 114 2.12 -2.62 -14.31
N THR A 115 2.51 -3.12 -13.13
CA THR A 115 1.58 -3.43 -12.04
C THR A 115 0.79 -2.18 -11.62
N SER A 116 -0.52 -2.36 -11.37
CA SER A 116 -1.39 -1.32 -10.82
C SER A 116 -2.14 -1.78 -9.57
N LEU A 117 -2.54 -0.81 -8.76
CA LEU A 117 -3.47 -0.95 -7.65
C LEU A 117 -4.68 -0.06 -7.92
N THR A 118 -5.86 -0.64 -7.90
CA THR A 118 -7.12 0.05 -8.20
C THR A 118 -8.08 -0.02 -7.02
N GLU A 119 -8.59 1.12 -6.58
CA GLU A 119 -9.64 1.26 -5.58
C GLU A 119 -10.85 1.97 -6.23
N ILE A 120 -12.02 1.34 -6.23
CA ILE A 120 -13.14 1.75 -7.12
C ILE A 120 -14.06 2.81 -6.47
N ALA A 121 -13.87 3.14 -5.18
CA ALA A 121 -14.75 4.07 -4.49
C ALA A 121 -14.04 4.87 -3.38
N VAL A 122 -13.00 5.61 -3.76
CA VAL A 122 -12.40 6.58 -2.86
C VAL A 122 -13.40 7.70 -2.57
N GLY A 123 -13.70 7.97 -1.29
CA GLY A 123 -14.64 9.02 -0.87
C GLY A 123 -16.11 8.60 -0.73
N SER A 124 -16.52 7.40 -1.19
CA SER A 124 -17.86 6.87 -0.87
C SER A 124 -17.87 6.25 0.54
N LYS A 125 -19.03 6.27 1.22
CA LYS A 125 -19.20 5.47 2.44
C LYS A 125 -18.97 3.99 2.08
N SER A 126 -18.14 3.32 2.87
CA SER A 126 -17.84 1.90 2.67
C SER A 126 -19.14 1.08 2.73
N THR A 127 -19.34 0.14 1.81
CA THR A 127 -20.50 -0.79 1.83
C THR A 127 -20.60 -1.55 3.15
N ARG A 128 -19.48 -1.77 3.86
CA ARG A 128 -19.46 -2.41 5.18
C ARG A 128 -19.97 -1.48 6.29
N GLU A 129 -19.60 -0.21 6.23
CA GLU A 129 -20.11 0.83 7.14
C GLU A 129 -21.61 1.01 6.94
N ASN A 130 -22.08 0.98 5.69
CA ASN A 130 -23.51 0.98 5.40
C ASN A 130 -24.22 -0.26 5.96
N ARG A 131 -23.61 -1.46 5.84
CA ARG A 131 -24.21 -2.71 6.34
C ARG A 131 -24.21 -2.81 7.87
N LEU A 132 -23.23 -2.20 8.56
CA LEU A 132 -23.20 -2.12 10.02
C LEU A 132 -24.30 -1.17 10.52
N ASN A 133 -24.40 0.02 9.93
CA ASN A 133 -25.44 0.98 10.30
C ASN A 133 -26.87 0.44 10.04
N THR A 134 -27.08 -0.34 8.97
CA THR A 134 -28.39 -0.97 8.72
C THR A 134 -28.73 -2.01 9.78
N LYS A 135 -27.75 -2.80 10.25
CA LYS A 135 -27.99 -3.81 11.29
C LYS A 135 -28.27 -3.18 12.65
N GLU A 136 -27.54 -2.12 13.01
CA GLU A 136 -27.78 -1.38 14.25
C GLU A 136 -29.16 -0.70 14.24
N ALA A 137 -29.59 -0.15 13.10
CA ALA A 137 -30.92 0.44 12.95
C ALA A 137 -32.08 -0.58 12.99
N GLU A 138 -31.83 -1.85 12.63
CA GLU A 138 -32.82 -2.93 12.76
C GLU A 138 -32.94 -3.44 14.20
N GLU A 139 -31.88 -3.39 14.99
CA GLU A 139 -31.85 -3.82 16.40
C GLU A 139 -32.46 -2.78 17.36
N GLU A 140 -32.44 -1.49 17.01
CA GLU A 140 -33.11 -0.43 17.79
C GLU A 140 -34.63 -0.31 17.50
N ALA A 141 -35.12 -1.01 16.49
CA ALA A 141 -36.54 -1.00 16.08
C ALA A 141 -37.36 -2.17 16.65
N GLU A 142 -36.73 -3.04 17.45
CA GLU A 142 -37.33 -4.18 18.16
C GLU A 142 -37.38 -3.93 19.68
#